data_AF-A2DMC3-F1
#
_entry.id   AF-A2DMC3-F1
#
_cell.length_a   1.000
_cell.length_b   1.000
_cell.length_c   1.000
_cell.angle_alpha   90.00
_cell.angle_beta   90.00
_cell.angle_gamma   90.00
#
_symmetry.space_group_name_H-M   'P 1'
#
loop_
_entity.id
_entity.type
_entity.pdbx_description
1 polymer ?
#
loop_
_entity_poly.entity_id
_entity_poly.type
_entity_poly.pdbx_seq_one_letter_code
_entity_poly.pdbx_strand_id
1 'polypeptide(L)'
;MPIVDSKKFHGIKNRLKIFFNTLLDKHISKEQKLFYWLHAVDHLIGNHSPEYCLHSTKDEEKEHFIWTAGLENENARNHLLEFLKDSGSVFQIVNPNYATHINESYNARSCRFNPKHTNYLSSYEGRTDIATIYHNEGYQGLLELRNLSGIKPIHPILRDSLIEEHKEKKLRSEREKTEEYRSARSERRKSRKLIVKGKGDYGNGQDVEIISNESQNSSEIPKYVIAGMPQEKREPFPLPQIHGFQE
;
A
#
# COMPACT_ATOMS: atom_id res chain seq x y z
N MET A 1 23.85 -10.38 19.75
CA MET A 1 22.90 -9.52 20.49
C MET A 1 22.65 -10.16 21.84
N PRO A 2 22.86 -9.46 22.97
CA PRO A 2 22.52 -10.00 24.27
C PRO A 2 21.01 -10.24 24.35
N ILE A 3 20.61 -11.32 25.01
CA ILE A 3 19.21 -11.68 25.20
C ILE A 3 18.60 -10.65 26.16
N VAL A 4 17.82 -9.73 25.60
CA VAL A 4 17.09 -8.73 26.35
C VAL A 4 15.92 -9.42 27.05
N ASP A 5 15.91 -9.36 28.39
CA ASP A 5 14.84 -9.92 29.20
C ASP A 5 13.50 -9.21 28.89
N SER A 6 12.66 -9.87 28.10
CA SER A 6 11.46 -9.27 27.47
C SER A 6 10.45 -8.73 28.47
N LYS A 7 10.48 -9.24 29.71
CA LYS A 7 9.64 -8.77 30.82
C LYS A 7 9.93 -7.32 31.20
N LYS A 8 11.18 -6.85 31.02
CA LYS A 8 11.58 -5.48 31.39
C LYS A 8 10.96 -4.40 30.52
N PHE A 9 10.53 -4.72 29.31
CA PHE A 9 9.89 -3.78 28.37
C PHE A 9 8.38 -4.03 28.25
N HIS A 10 7.79 -4.71 29.22
CA HIS A 10 6.35 -4.95 29.24
C HIS A 10 5.59 -3.62 29.38
N GLY A 11 4.47 -3.49 28.67
CA GLY A 11 3.60 -2.31 28.75
C GLY A 11 4.05 -1.07 27.97
N ILE A 12 5.32 -0.96 27.55
CA ILE A 12 5.80 0.23 26.82
C ILE A 12 5.61 0.16 25.30
N LYS A 13 5.59 -1.04 24.71
CA LYS A 13 5.55 -1.23 23.24
C LYS A 13 4.38 -0.48 22.57
N ASN A 14 3.16 -0.71 23.07
CA ASN A 14 1.97 -0.09 22.49
C ASN A 14 1.94 1.42 22.73
N ARG A 15 2.47 1.89 23.86
CA ARG A 15 2.56 3.32 24.19
C ARG A 15 3.51 4.05 23.25
N LEU A 16 4.70 3.49 23.05
CA LEU A 16 5.67 3.99 22.08
C LEU A 16 5.10 4.00 20.66
N LYS A 17 4.39 2.94 20.26
CA LYS A 17 3.72 2.90 18.95
C LYS A 17 2.68 4.01 18.79
N ILE A 18 1.82 4.21 19.79
CA ILE A 18 0.81 5.28 19.76
C ILE A 18 1.50 6.64 19.68
N PHE A 19 2.47 6.89 20.55
CA PHE A 19 3.20 8.15 20.61
C PHE A 19 3.93 8.45 19.30
N PHE A 20 4.61 7.46 18.72
CA PHE A 20 5.27 7.59 17.43
C PHE A 20 4.30 8.04 16.33
N ASN A 21 3.13 7.41 16.25
CA ASN A 21 2.09 7.79 15.29
C ASN A 21 1.56 9.20 15.56
N THR A 22 1.35 9.57 16.83
CA THR A 22 0.96 10.94 17.20
C THR A 22 1.98 11.97 16.76
N LEU A 23 3.28 11.68 16.90
CA LEU A 23 4.35 12.55 16.41
C LEU A 23 4.37 12.63 14.88
N LEU A 24 4.15 11.51 14.18
CA LEU A 24 4.04 11.51 12.72
C LEU A 24 2.92 12.44 12.24
N ASP A 25 1.75 12.37 12.84
CA ASP A 25 0.58 13.14 12.42
C ASP A 25 0.60 14.61 12.86
N LYS A 26 1.36 14.97 13.91
CA LYS A 26 1.47 16.36 14.38
C LYS A 26 2.15 17.28 13.35
N HIS A 27 1.62 18.48 13.21
CA HIS A 27 2.18 19.60 12.43
C HIS A 27 3.30 20.32 13.19
N ILE A 28 4.41 19.63 13.44
CA ILE A 28 5.64 20.17 14.04
C ILE A 28 6.85 19.81 13.15
N SER A 29 7.99 20.48 13.36
CA SER A 29 9.19 20.23 12.54
C SER A 29 9.72 18.81 12.74
N LYS A 30 10.51 18.31 11.78
CA LYS A 30 11.11 16.96 11.89
C LYS A 30 12.06 16.87 13.09
N GLU A 31 12.80 17.94 13.35
CA GLU A 31 13.71 18.08 14.48
C GLU A 31 12.95 18.04 15.81
N GLN A 32 11.79 18.71 15.88
CA GLN A 32 10.92 18.66 17.05
C GLN A 32 10.36 17.26 17.28
N LYS A 33 9.94 16.53 16.23
CA LYS A 33 9.50 15.13 16.36
C LYS A 33 10.60 14.25 16.94
N LEU A 34 11.81 14.38 16.41
CA LEU A 34 12.98 13.65 16.89
C LEU A 34 13.29 13.98 18.35
N PHE A 35 13.25 15.27 18.72
CA PHE A 35 13.47 15.74 20.08
C PHE A 35 12.50 15.08 21.08
N TYR A 36 11.19 15.17 20.84
CA TYR A 36 10.19 14.55 21.72
C TYR A 36 10.28 13.03 21.74
N TRP A 37 10.65 12.41 20.61
CA TRP A 37 10.85 10.98 20.54
C TRP A 37 12.00 10.49 21.41
N LEU A 38 13.14 11.19 21.40
CA LEU A 38 14.31 10.85 22.21
C LEU A 38 14.03 11.02 23.72
N HIS A 39 13.16 11.96 24.08
CA HIS A 39 12.71 12.18 25.46
C HIS A 39 11.54 11.30 25.90
N ALA A 40 11.10 10.34 25.06
CA ALA A 40 10.08 9.38 25.45
C ALA A 40 10.50 8.51 26.63
N VAL A 41 11.81 8.25 26.80
CA VAL A 41 12.34 7.52 27.96
C VAL A 41 12.08 8.29 29.25
N ASP A 42 12.40 9.59 29.27
CA ASP A 42 12.22 10.45 30.44
C ASP A 42 10.73 10.53 30.81
N HIS A 43 9.87 10.64 29.80
CA HIS A 43 8.43 10.59 29.99
C HIS A 43 7.96 9.26 30.60
N LEU A 44 8.44 8.12 30.11
CA LEU A 44 8.02 6.80 30.58
C LEU A 44 8.44 6.53 32.02
N ILE A 45 9.52 7.13 32.51
CA ILE A 45 9.95 7.01 33.91
C ILE A 45 9.28 8.04 34.83
N GLY A 46 8.35 8.85 34.31
CA GLY A 46 7.55 9.80 35.09
C GLY A 46 8.07 11.24 35.09
N ASN A 47 9.09 11.58 34.29
CA ASN A 47 9.50 12.97 34.12
C ASN A 47 8.62 13.65 33.04
N HIS A 48 7.63 14.39 33.49
CA HIS A 48 6.69 15.13 32.65
C HIS A 48 7.01 16.62 32.55
N SER A 49 8.29 17.01 32.65
CA SER A 49 8.68 18.42 32.54
C SER A 49 8.08 19.06 31.28
N PRO A 50 7.55 20.30 31.35
CA PRO A 50 6.85 20.95 30.24
C PRO A 50 7.68 21.07 28.95
N GLU A 51 9.01 21.11 29.10
CA GLU A 51 9.96 21.20 28.01
C GLU A 51 10.07 19.90 27.19
N TYR A 52 9.82 18.74 27.81
CA TYR A 52 10.07 17.42 27.23
C TYR A 52 8.78 16.63 26.96
N CYS A 53 7.62 17.17 27.37
CA CYS A 53 6.33 16.52 27.29
C CYS A 53 5.30 17.34 26.51
N LEU A 54 4.49 16.66 25.69
CA LEU A 54 3.44 17.28 24.87
C LEU A 54 2.07 17.36 25.58
N HIS A 55 2.02 17.11 26.90
CA HIS A 55 0.78 17.20 27.67
C HIS A 55 0.34 18.66 27.86
N SER A 56 -0.97 18.89 27.91
CA SER A 56 -1.50 20.16 28.41
C SER A 56 -1.51 20.10 29.93
N THR A 57 -1.46 21.26 30.60
CA THR A 57 -1.62 21.39 32.07
C THR A 57 -2.87 20.69 32.63
N LYS A 58 -3.92 20.49 31.83
CA LYS A 58 -5.13 19.73 32.20
C LYS A 58 -4.94 18.22 32.31
N ASP A 59 -3.87 17.68 31.75
CA ASP A 59 -3.58 16.24 31.78
C ASP A 59 -2.68 15.84 32.96
N GLU A 60 -2.11 16.81 33.69
CA GLU A 60 -1.27 16.59 34.89
C GLU A 60 -2.05 15.96 36.06
N GLU A 61 -3.39 16.09 36.06
CA GLU A 61 -4.27 15.51 37.08
C GLU A 61 -4.59 14.02 36.84
N LYS A 62 -4.14 13.42 35.72
CA LYS A 62 -4.41 12.02 35.40
C LYS A 62 -3.27 11.12 35.87
N GLU A 63 -3.61 9.93 36.37
CA GLU A 63 -2.60 8.90 36.64
C GLU A 63 -1.85 8.53 35.34
N HIS A 64 -0.56 8.86 35.30
CA HIS A 64 0.32 8.53 34.20
C HIS A 64 0.97 7.15 34.42
N PHE A 65 1.20 6.44 33.32
CA PHE A 65 1.91 5.18 33.36
C PHE A 65 3.39 5.42 33.67
N ILE A 66 3.92 4.74 34.68
CA ILE A 66 5.32 4.78 35.05
C ILE A 66 5.97 3.42 34.77
N TRP A 67 7.04 3.45 34.00
CA TRP A 67 7.86 2.29 33.68
C TRP A 67 8.88 2.02 34.79
N THR A 68 8.43 1.32 35.84
CA THR A 68 9.24 1.02 37.04
C THR A 68 10.54 0.28 36.72
N ALA A 69 10.51 -0.65 35.77
CA ALA A 69 11.72 -1.37 35.34
C ALA A 69 12.80 -0.44 34.74
N GLY A 70 12.40 0.71 34.16
CA GLY A 70 13.33 1.73 33.68
C GLY A 70 13.92 2.60 34.80
N LEU A 71 13.19 2.77 35.91
CA LEU A 71 13.69 3.44 37.12
C LEU A 71 14.72 2.56 37.85
N GLU A 72 14.46 1.27 37.92
CA GLU A 72 15.29 0.31 38.66
C GLU A 72 16.50 -0.20 37.86
N ASN A 73 16.46 -0.12 36.53
CA ASN A 73 17.46 -0.73 35.66
C ASN A 73 17.98 0.24 34.58
N GLU A 74 19.14 0.82 34.85
CA GLU A 74 19.83 1.72 33.91
C GLU A 74 20.17 1.05 32.58
N ASN A 75 20.51 -0.25 32.57
CA ASN A 75 20.81 -0.97 31.33
C ASN A 75 19.56 -1.10 30.44
N ALA A 76 18.39 -1.35 31.03
CA ALA A 76 17.13 -1.36 30.29
C ALA A 76 16.81 0.02 29.69
N ARG A 77 17.06 1.10 30.45
CA ARG A 77 16.93 2.49 29.97
C ARG A 77 17.84 2.78 28.78
N ASN A 78 19.10 2.37 28.84
CA ASN A 78 20.08 2.57 27.77
C ASN A 78 19.70 1.83 26.49
N HIS A 79 19.23 0.58 26.59
CA HIS A 79 18.72 -0.15 25.43
C HIS A 79 17.49 0.52 24.81
N LEU A 80 16.59 1.10 25.62
CA LEU A 80 15.46 1.86 25.07
C LEU A 80 15.95 3.11 24.34
N LEU A 81 16.88 3.86 24.92
CA LEU A 81 17.47 5.05 24.28
C LEU A 81 18.15 4.71 22.94
N GLU A 82 18.87 3.60 22.86
CA GLU A 82 19.47 3.12 21.61
C GLU A 82 18.40 2.82 20.56
N PHE A 83 17.35 2.09 20.94
CA PHE A 83 16.20 1.84 20.07
C PHE A 83 15.55 3.15 19.57
N LEU A 84 15.36 4.14 20.45
CA LEU A 84 14.77 5.42 20.08
C LEU A 84 15.65 6.22 19.11
N LYS A 85 16.97 6.18 19.29
CA LYS A 85 17.94 6.79 18.35
C LYS A 85 17.85 6.16 16.97
N ASP A 86 17.85 4.84 16.91
CA ASP A 86 17.76 4.08 15.65
C ASP A 86 16.44 4.38 14.93
N SER A 87 15.31 4.29 15.65
CA SER A 87 13.98 4.50 15.07
C SER A 87 13.68 5.98 14.80
N GLY A 88 14.38 6.91 15.44
CA GLY A 88 14.20 8.34 15.24
C GLY A 88 14.54 8.81 13.82
N SER A 89 15.44 8.09 13.14
CA SER A 89 15.80 8.34 11.73
C SER A 89 14.57 8.30 10.79
N VAL A 90 13.52 7.56 11.17
CA VAL A 90 12.28 7.44 10.40
C VAL A 90 11.58 8.80 10.22
N PHE A 91 11.66 9.71 11.21
CA PHE A 91 11.07 11.05 11.07
C PHE A 91 11.73 11.90 9.99
N GLN A 92 12.98 11.59 9.63
CA GLN A 92 13.70 12.28 8.57
C GLN A 92 13.27 11.80 7.18
N ILE A 93 13.01 10.50 7.07
CA ILE A 93 12.73 9.81 5.80
C ILE A 93 11.25 9.84 5.45
N VAL A 94 10.38 9.62 6.44
CA VAL A 94 8.94 9.46 6.22
C VAL A 94 8.26 10.83 6.20
N ASN A 95 7.48 11.07 5.16
CA ASN A 95 6.54 12.17 5.10
C ASN A 95 5.11 11.60 5.07
N PRO A 96 4.30 11.82 6.11
CA PRO A 96 2.94 11.27 6.20
C PRO A 96 2.02 11.81 5.09
N ASN A 97 2.38 12.93 4.46
CA ASN A 97 1.59 13.51 3.37
C ASN A 97 1.81 12.81 2.02
N TYR A 98 2.83 11.95 1.88
CA TYR A 98 3.05 11.19 0.66
C TYR A 98 2.39 9.82 0.73
N ALA A 99 1.62 9.48 -0.29
CA ALA A 99 0.98 8.18 -0.41
C ALA A 99 1.93 7.14 -1.03
N THR A 100 1.95 5.92 -0.49
CA THR A 100 2.69 4.78 -1.05
C THR A 100 2.08 4.24 -2.34
N HIS A 101 0.85 4.63 -2.66
CA HIS A 101 0.11 4.14 -3.82
C HIS A 101 0.83 4.37 -5.15
N ILE A 102 1.61 5.45 -5.27
CA ILE A 102 2.41 5.71 -6.47
C ILE A 102 3.53 4.68 -6.59
N ASN A 103 4.23 4.39 -5.49
CA ASN A 103 5.29 3.38 -5.44
C ASN A 103 4.75 1.98 -5.71
N GLU A 104 3.59 1.63 -5.13
CA GLU A 104 2.90 0.36 -5.39
C GLU A 104 2.50 0.22 -6.86
N SER A 105 1.95 1.29 -7.45
CA SER A 105 1.61 1.35 -8.88
C SER A 105 2.84 1.20 -9.77
N TYR A 106 3.95 1.85 -9.42
CA TYR A 106 5.23 1.68 -10.13
C TYR A 106 5.73 0.25 -10.03
N ASN A 107 5.77 -0.33 -8.83
CA ASN A 107 6.22 -1.71 -8.62
C ASN A 107 5.38 -2.69 -9.43
N ALA A 108 4.05 -2.53 -9.44
CA ALA A 108 3.16 -3.36 -10.26
C ALA A 108 3.49 -3.25 -11.76
N ARG A 109 3.81 -2.04 -12.27
CA ARG A 109 4.23 -1.85 -13.67
C ARG A 109 5.62 -2.43 -13.93
N SER A 110 6.59 -2.17 -13.06
CA SER A 110 7.95 -2.70 -13.17
C SER A 110 7.96 -4.23 -13.24
N CYS A 111 7.15 -4.91 -12.43
CA CYS A 111 6.98 -6.36 -12.50
C CYS A 111 6.47 -6.88 -13.86
N ARG A 112 5.74 -6.07 -14.65
CA ARG A 112 5.31 -6.46 -16.01
C ARG A 112 6.46 -6.41 -17.01
N PHE A 113 7.38 -5.47 -16.84
CA PHE A 113 8.58 -5.37 -17.67
C PHE A 113 9.71 -6.28 -17.16
N ASN A 114 9.70 -6.66 -15.89
CA ASN A 114 10.68 -7.54 -15.24
C ASN A 114 10.02 -8.81 -14.66
N PRO A 115 9.36 -9.66 -15.48
CA PRO A 115 8.77 -10.90 -14.98
C PRO A 115 9.84 -11.89 -14.52
N LYS A 116 9.64 -12.47 -13.33
CA LYS A 116 10.57 -13.45 -12.72
C LYS A 116 10.70 -14.75 -13.51
N HIS A 117 9.70 -15.11 -14.30
CA HIS A 117 9.62 -16.37 -15.04
C HIS A 117 10.24 -16.31 -16.44
N THR A 118 10.63 -15.12 -16.90
CA THR A 118 11.25 -14.95 -18.22
C THR A 118 12.72 -14.63 -18.05
N ASN A 119 13.58 -15.52 -18.54
CA ASN A 119 15.01 -15.26 -18.57
C ASN A 119 15.34 -14.39 -19.79
N TYR A 120 15.66 -13.12 -19.56
CA TYR A 120 16.11 -12.20 -20.60
C TYR A 120 17.64 -12.16 -20.64
N LEU A 121 18.24 -12.34 -21.82
CA LEU A 121 19.70 -12.36 -22.01
C LEU A 121 20.41 -11.07 -21.56
N SER A 122 19.74 -9.91 -21.57
CA SER A 122 20.35 -8.62 -21.14
C SER A 122 19.33 -7.56 -20.66
N SER A 123 19.84 -6.61 -19.87
CA SER A 123 19.31 -5.30 -19.40
C SER A 123 18.08 -5.28 -18.46
N TYR A 124 18.24 -5.77 -17.22
CA TYR A 124 17.29 -5.43 -16.14
C TYR A 124 17.15 -3.90 -15.99
N GLU A 125 18.26 -3.18 -16.10
CA GLU A 125 18.32 -1.71 -16.07
C GLU A 125 17.46 -1.11 -17.19
N GLY A 126 17.73 -1.44 -18.46
CA GLY A 126 16.92 -0.93 -19.57
C GLY A 126 15.43 -1.28 -19.48
N ARG A 127 15.05 -2.44 -18.92
CA ARG A 127 13.64 -2.77 -18.68
C ARG A 127 13.02 -1.94 -17.55
N THR A 128 13.82 -1.60 -16.54
CA THR A 128 13.43 -0.70 -15.46
C THR A 128 13.27 0.73 -15.98
N ASP A 129 14.13 1.16 -16.90
CA ASP A 129 14.01 2.47 -17.57
C ASP A 129 12.75 2.53 -18.43
N ILE A 130 12.49 1.49 -19.24
CA ILE A 130 11.25 1.36 -20.01
C ILE A 130 10.01 1.39 -19.08
N ALA A 131 10.07 0.68 -17.95
CA ALA A 131 9.00 0.70 -16.97
C ALA A 131 8.77 2.10 -16.38
N THR A 132 9.84 2.87 -16.17
CA THR A 132 9.80 4.25 -15.68
C THR A 132 9.20 5.19 -16.71
N ILE A 133 9.65 5.11 -17.96
CA ILE A 133 9.08 5.87 -19.09
C ILE A 133 7.59 5.57 -19.23
N TYR A 134 7.21 4.30 -19.25
CA TYR A 134 5.80 3.91 -19.30
C TYR A 134 5.02 4.38 -18.06
N HIS A 135 5.65 4.41 -16.89
CA HIS A 135 4.96 4.84 -15.69
C HIS A 135 4.59 6.33 -15.75
N ASN A 136 5.49 7.16 -16.27
CA ASN A 136 5.35 8.60 -16.33
C ASN A 136 4.53 9.04 -17.56
N GLU A 137 4.83 8.46 -18.72
CA GLU A 137 4.33 8.94 -20.02
C GLU A 137 3.39 7.97 -20.72
N GLY A 138 3.20 6.77 -20.18
CA GLY A 138 2.35 5.73 -20.76
C GLY A 138 2.85 5.27 -22.13
N TYR A 139 1.91 4.96 -23.03
CA TYR A 139 2.25 4.49 -24.37
C TYR A 139 2.92 5.56 -25.24
N GLN A 140 2.69 6.84 -24.95
CA GLN A 140 3.30 7.94 -25.69
C GLN A 140 4.84 7.86 -25.60
N GLY A 141 5.38 7.73 -24.39
CA GLY A 141 6.83 7.62 -24.19
C GLY A 141 7.42 6.36 -24.82
N LEU A 142 6.68 5.25 -24.84
CA LEU A 142 7.12 4.03 -25.52
C LEU A 142 7.14 4.18 -27.06
N LEU A 143 6.17 4.90 -27.63
CA LEU A 143 6.15 5.20 -29.06
C LEU A 143 7.31 6.11 -29.46
N GLU A 144 7.63 7.10 -28.63
CA GLU A 144 8.78 7.98 -28.83
C GLU A 144 10.11 7.23 -28.74
N LEU A 145 10.30 6.40 -27.71
CA LEU A 145 11.47 5.53 -27.57
C LEU A 145 11.65 4.62 -28.80
N ARG A 146 10.55 4.06 -29.32
CA ARG A 146 10.58 3.23 -30.52
C ARG A 146 11.04 4.01 -31.75
N ASN A 147 10.56 5.25 -31.93
CA ASN A 147 10.96 6.11 -33.04
C ASN A 147 12.45 6.45 -32.96
N LEU A 148 12.96 6.78 -31.77
CA LEU A 148 14.37 7.06 -31.52
C LEU A 148 15.26 5.83 -31.78
N SER A 149 14.74 4.63 -31.52
CA SER A 149 15.47 3.38 -31.72
C SER A 149 15.54 2.94 -33.19
N GLY A 150 14.93 3.67 -34.13
CA GLY A 150 14.90 3.32 -35.55
C GLY A 150 14.12 2.03 -35.87
N ILE A 151 13.30 1.55 -34.93
CA ILE A 151 12.49 0.34 -35.11
C ILE A 151 11.31 0.68 -36.03
N LYS A 152 10.93 -0.27 -36.90
CA LYS A 152 9.77 -0.11 -37.81
C LYS A 152 8.56 0.45 -37.05
N PRO A 153 7.91 1.51 -37.56
CA PRO A 153 6.76 2.10 -36.90
C PRO A 153 5.62 1.07 -36.76
N ILE A 154 4.84 1.22 -35.71
CA ILE A 154 3.63 0.43 -35.49
C ILE A 154 2.61 0.79 -36.57
N HIS A 155 1.79 -0.18 -36.97
CA HIS A 155 0.67 0.07 -37.89
C HIS A 155 -0.19 1.25 -37.37
N PRO A 156 -0.56 2.22 -38.23
CA PRO A 156 -1.24 3.45 -37.80
C PRO A 156 -2.47 3.20 -36.92
N ILE A 157 -3.33 2.26 -37.31
CA ILE A 157 -4.53 1.89 -36.53
C ILE A 157 -4.20 1.51 -35.08
N LEU A 158 -3.16 0.71 -34.86
CA LEU A 158 -2.76 0.29 -33.51
C LEU A 158 -2.11 1.44 -32.75
N ARG A 159 -1.32 2.26 -33.44
CA ARG A 159 -0.71 3.46 -32.85
C ARG A 159 -1.79 4.40 -32.32
N ASP A 160 -2.79 4.70 -33.14
CA ASP A 160 -3.86 5.64 -32.80
C ASP A 160 -4.70 5.10 -31.64
N SER A 161 -4.99 3.78 -31.65
CA SER A 161 -5.67 3.12 -30.53
C SER A 161 -4.90 3.24 -29.20
N LEU A 162 -3.57 3.08 -29.21
CA LEU A 162 -2.74 3.24 -28.01
C LEU A 162 -2.70 4.69 -27.50
N ILE A 163 -2.72 5.66 -28.40
CA ILE A 163 -2.76 7.08 -28.07
C ILE A 163 -4.10 7.44 -27.43
N GLU A 164 -5.21 6.97 -28.01
CA GLU A 164 -6.55 7.22 -27.45
C GLU A 164 -6.72 6.55 -26.08
N GLU A 165 -6.28 5.29 -25.91
CA GLU A 165 -6.31 4.62 -24.60
C GLU A 165 -5.55 5.43 -23.52
N HIS A 166 -4.42 6.04 -23.90
CA HIS A 166 -3.65 6.88 -22.99
C HIS A 166 -4.37 8.19 -22.64
N LYS A 167 -4.98 8.85 -23.62
CA LYS A 167 -5.79 10.06 -23.40
C LYS A 167 -6.96 9.77 -22.46
N GLU A 168 -7.70 8.68 -22.70
CA GLU A 168 -8.81 8.27 -21.84
C GLU A 168 -8.36 8.01 -20.41
N LYS A 169 -7.19 7.37 -20.21
CA LYS A 169 -6.63 7.14 -18.87
C LYS A 169 -6.28 8.45 -18.17
N LYS A 170 -5.71 9.43 -18.87
CA LYS A 170 -5.42 10.77 -18.31
C LYS A 170 -6.70 11.48 -17.90
N LEU A 171 -7.70 11.55 -18.80
CA LEU A 171 -9.00 12.16 -18.51
C LEU A 171 -9.71 11.49 -17.34
N ARG A 172 -9.64 10.15 -17.25
CA ARG A 172 -10.15 9.41 -16.10
C ARG A 172 -9.42 9.81 -14.83
N SER A 173 -8.08 9.81 -14.83
CA SER A 173 -7.28 10.19 -13.66
C SER A 173 -7.58 11.62 -13.18
N GLU A 174 -7.77 12.57 -14.10
CA GLU A 174 -8.17 13.94 -13.78
C GLU A 174 -9.56 13.99 -13.14
N ARG A 175 -10.53 13.27 -13.71
CA ARG A 175 -11.87 13.13 -13.13
C ARG A 175 -11.81 12.53 -11.72
N GLU A 176 -10.94 11.55 -11.48
CA GLU A 176 -10.83 10.91 -10.16
C GLU A 176 -10.22 11.82 -9.09
N LYS A 177 -9.56 12.92 -9.50
CA LYS A 177 -9.01 13.91 -8.57
C LYS A 177 -10.08 14.89 -8.08
N THR A 178 -11.23 15.00 -8.75
CA THR A 178 -12.28 15.95 -8.35
C THR A 178 -12.91 15.53 -7.02
N GLU A 179 -13.28 16.52 -6.22
CA GLU A 179 -13.89 16.28 -4.91
C GLU A 179 -15.25 15.58 -5.03
N GLU A 180 -16.01 15.91 -6.09
CA GLU A 180 -17.26 15.25 -6.44
C GLU A 180 -17.08 13.74 -6.62
N TYR A 181 -16.08 13.31 -7.40
CA TYR A 181 -15.81 11.90 -7.63
C TYR A 181 -15.35 11.20 -6.34
N ARG A 182 -14.50 11.86 -5.54
CA ARG A 182 -14.03 11.31 -4.26
C ARG A 182 -15.16 11.12 -3.26
N SER A 183 -16.05 12.11 -3.15
CA SER A 183 -17.23 12.08 -2.29
C SER A 183 -18.18 10.97 -2.73
N ALA A 184 -18.57 10.93 -4.01
CA ALA A 184 -19.43 9.89 -4.56
C ALA A 184 -18.83 8.47 -4.39
N ARG A 185 -17.51 8.32 -4.57
CA ARG A 185 -16.81 7.04 -4.34
C ARG A 185 -16.81 6.65 -2.87
N SER A 186 -16.63 7.60 -1.96
CA SER A 186 -16.68 7.39 -0.51
C SER A 186 -18.07 6.92 -0.09
N GLU A 187 -19.13 7.59 -0.57
CA GLU A 187 -20.52 7.22 -0.34
C GLU A 187 -20.83 5.83 -0.89
N ARG A 188 -20.40 5.52 -2.11
CA ARG A 188 -20.54 4.18 -2.70
C ARG A 188 -19.84 3.09 -1.88
N ARG A 189 -18.70 3.40 -1.25
CA ARG A 189 -18.01 2.46 -0.35
C ARG A 189 -18.78 2.29 0.96
N LYS A 190 -19.34 3.37 1.52
CA LYS A 190 -20.18 3.31 2.73
C LYS A 190 -21.44 2.49 2.49
N SER A 191 -22.15 2.72 1.38
CA SER A 191 -23.35 1.96 1.03
C SER A 191 -23.05 0.47 0.81
N ARG A 192 -21.95 0.13 0.14
CA ARG A 192 -21.50 -1.27 0.03
C ARG A 192 -21.20 -1.93 1.38
N LYS A 193 -20.59 -1.21 2.34
CA LYS A 193 -20.35 -1.76 3.69
C LYS A 193 -21.66 -2.02 4.45
N LEU A 194 -22.70 -1.24 4.20
CA LEU A 194 -24.03 -1.47 4.78
C LEU A 194 -24.69 -2.71 4.15
N ILE A 195 -24.52 -2.91 2.83
CA ILE A 195 -25.06 -4.06 2.08
C ILE A 195 -24.32 -5.37 2.43
N VAL A 196 -23.00 -5.31 2.63
CA VAL A 196 -22.16 -6.50 2.92
C VAL A 196 -22.26 -6.96 4.40
N LYS A 197 -23.21 -6.42 5.18
CA LYS A 197 -23.61 -7.03 6.45
C LYS A 197 -24.41 -8.34 6.28
N GLY A 198 -24.40 -8.94 5.09
CA GLY A 198 -24.90 -10.29 4.79
C GLY A 198 -23.76 -11.29 4.54
N LYS A 199 -23.86 -12.45 5.22
CA LYS A 199 -23.05 -13.69 5.16
C LYS A 199 -21.67 -13.61 4.45
N GLY A 200 -20.66 -13.24 5.24
CA GLY A 200 -19.32 -13.84 5.16
C GLY A 200 -18.98 -14.47 6.51
N ASP A 201 -17.81 -15.09 6.65
CA ASP A 201 -17.36 -15.91 7.80
C ASP A 201 -17.41 -15.24 9.21
N TYR A 202 -17.88 -13.99 9.31
CA TYR A 202 -17.98 -13.20 10.54
C TYR A 202 -19.36 -12.54 10.77
N GLY A 203 -20.46 -13.05 10.19
CA GLY A 203 -21.81 -12.48 10.35
C GLY A 203 -22.84 -13.41 11.04
N ASN A 204 -23.63 -12.88 11.98
CA ASN A 204 -24.55 -13.61 12.89
C ASN A 204 -25.82 -14.22 12.25
N GLY A 205 -25.81 -14.56 10.95
CA GLY A 205 -26.79 -15.49 10.37
C GLY A 205 -28.28 -15.10 10.37
N GLN A 206 -28.66 -13.85 10.65
CA GLN A 206 -30.05 -13.41 10.54
C GLN A 206 -30.26 -12.63 9.24
N ASP A 207 -31.03 -13.21 8.33
CA ASP A 207 -31.43 -12.59 7.07
C ASP A 207 -32.49 -11.52 7.38
N VAL A 208 -32.16 -10.24 7.16
CA VAL A 208 -33.17 -9.17 7.14
C VAL A 208 -33.64 -9.01 5.70
N GLU A 209 -34.84 -9.50 5.40
CA GLU A 209 -35.50 -9.22 4.12
C GLU A 209 -35.82 -7.72 4.05
N ILE A 210 -35.02 -6.99 3.29
CA ILE A 210 -35.39 -5.64 2.86
C ILE A 210 -36.21 -5.81 1.58
N ILE A 211 -37.54 -5.79 1.73
CA ILE A 211 -38.45 -5.61 0.61
C ILE A 211 -38.25 -4.17 0.10
N SER A 212 -37.39 -3.99 -0.90
CA SER A 212 -37.30 -2.73 -1.63
C SER A 212 -38.43 -2.69 -2.66
N ASN A 213 -39.48 -1.91 -2.39
CA ASN A 213 -40.62 -1.70 -3.31
C ASN A 213 -40.30 -0.76 -4.50
N GLU A 214 -39.04 -0.60 -4.89
CA GLU A 214 -38.68 0.22 -6.05
C GLU A 214 -37.71 -0.52 -6.96
N SER A 215 -38.21 -0.93 -8.13
CA SER A 215 -37.37 -1.47 -9.21
C SER A 215 -36.56 -0.35 -9.84
N GLN A 216 -35.40 -0.03 -9.29
CA GLN A 216 -34.43 0.84 -9.95
C GLN A 216 -33.45 0.01 -10.79
N ASN A 217 -33.96 -0.49 -11.92
CA ASN A 217 -33.27 -0.68 -13.22
C ASN A 217 -33.97 -1.77 -14.03
N SER A 218 -34.88 -1.36 -14.93
CA SER A 218 -35.31 -2.17 -16.07
C SER A 218 -34.31 -2.06 -17.23
N SER A 219 -33.01 -2.21 -16.95
CA SER A 219 -32.07 -2.59 -18.00
C SER A 219 -32.12 -4.11 -18.05
N GLU A 220 -32.67 -4.65 -19.14
CA GLU A 220 -32.53 -6.07 -19.46
C GLU A 220 -31.04 -6.42 -19.37
N ILE A 221 -30.66 -7.06 -18.27
CA ILE A 221 -29.37 -7.72 -18.17
C ILE A 221 -29.46 -8.81 -19.23
N PRO A 222 -28.66 -8.78 -20.32
CA PRO A 222 -28.59 -9.93 -21.19
C PRO A 222 -28.19 -11.09 -20.27
N LYS A 223 -29.06 -12.10 -20.14
CA LYS A 223 -28.76 -13.33 -19.43
C LYS A 223 -27.44 -13.81 -20.02
N TYR A 224 -26.34 -13.66 -19.28
CA TYR A 224 -25.11 -14.34 -19.62
C TYR A 224 -25.42 -15.82 -19.44
N VAL A 225 -25.78 -16.47 -20.55
CA VAL A 225 -25.71 -17.91 -20.63
C VAL A 225 -24.22 -18.20 -20.47
N ILE A 226 -23.85 -18.71 -19.31
CA ILE A 226 -22.56 -19.38 -19.15
C ILE A 226 -22.66 -20.56 -20.13
N ALA A 227 -22.11 -20.39 -21.32
CA ALA A 227 -21.91 -21.49 -22.24
C ALA A 227 -20.90 -22.42 -21.55
N GLY A 228 -21.41 -23.42 -20.84
CA GLY A 228 -20.60 -24.54 -20.43
C GLY A 228 -20.05 -25.17 -21.69
N MET A 229 -18.73 -25.04 -21.92
CA MET A 229 -18.11 -25.81 -22.97
C MET A 229 -18.33 -27.29 -22.64
N PRO A 230 -18.84 -28.11 -23.58
CA PRO A 230 -18.83 -29.54 -23.38
C PRO A 230 -17.39 -29.95 -23.08
N GLN A 231 -17.19 -30.63 -21.96
CA GLN A 231 -15.91 -31.29 -21.72
C GLN A 231 -15.84 -32.48 -22.67
N GLU A 232 -15.39 -32.22 -23.90
CA GLU A 232 -14.88 -33.29 -24.74
C GLU A 232 -13.71 -33.93 -24.00
N LYS A 233 -13.82 -35.25 -23.78
CA LYS A 233 -12.70 -36.06 -23.31
C LYS A 233 -11.54 -35.80 -24.27
N ARG A 234 -10.55 -35.03 -23.83
CA ARG A 234 -9.31 -34.87 -24.59
C ARG A 234 -8.65 -36.23 -24.64
N GLU A 235 -8.60 -36.85 -25.82
CA GLU A 235 -7.70 -37.95 -26.03
C GLU A 235 -6.26 -37.45 -25.79
N PRO A 236 -5.41 -38.26 -25.14
CA PRO A 236 -4.05 -37.84 -24.82
C PRO A 236 -3.30 -37.48 -26.11
N PHE A 237 -2.65 -36.32 -26.08
CA PHE A 237 -1.77 -35.87 -27.16
C PHE A 237 -0.73 -36.95 -27.45
N PRO A 238 -0.58 -37.43 -28.70
CA PRO A 238 0.50 -38.33 -29.03
C PRO A 238 1.82 -37.58 -28.86
N LEU A 239 2.67 -38.09 -27.97
CA LEU A 239 4.02 -37.56 -27.79
C LEU A 239 4.81 -37.74 -29.09
N PRO A 240 5.58 -36.71 -29.54
CA PRO A 240 6.45 -36.88 -30.69
C PRO A 240 7.45 -38.00 -30.41
N GLN A 241 7.52 -38.96 -31.34
CA GLN A 241 8.55 -40.00 -31.31
C GLN A 241 9.91 -39.31 -31.43
N ILE A 242 10.70 -39.38 -30.35
CA ILE A 242 12.08 -38.94 -30.33
C ILE A 242 12.82 -39.87 -31.32
N HIS A 243 13.14 -39.36 -32.50
CA HIS A 243 14.05 -40.06 -33.41
C HIS A 243 15.40 -40.17 -32.71
N GLY A 244 15.85 -41.42 -32.56
CA GLY A 244 17.05 -41.77 -31.84
C GLY A 244 18.27 -41.01 -32.36
N PHE A 245 19.14 -40.67 -31.42
CA PHE A 245 20.54 -40.40 -31.69
C PHE A 245 21.10 -41.57 -32.52
N GLN A 246 21.52 -41.28 -33.74
CA GLN A 246 22.45 -42.15 -34.46
C GLN A 246 23.85 -41.78 -33.97
N GLU A 247 24.56 -42.79 -33.47
CA GLU A 247 26.01 -42.78 -33.22
C GLU A 247 26.80 -42.57 -34.52
#